data_AF-A0A2N6BM93-F1
#
_entry.id   AF-A0A2N6BM93-F1
#
_cell.length_a   1.000
_cell.length_b   1.000
_cell.length_c   1.000
_cell.angle_alpha   90.00
_cell.angle_beta   90.00
_cell.angle_gamma   90.00
#
_symmetry.space_group_name_H-M   'P 1'
#
loop_
_entity.id
_entity.type
_entity.pdbx_description
1 polymer ?
#
loop_
_entity_poly.entity_id
_entity_poly.type
_entity_poly.pdbx_seq_one_letter_code
_entity_poly.pdbx_strand_id
1 'polypeptide(L)'
;MSIGYAVRSGLIVAFALILSMTLIGGCADSTSGGQSIVVNSLNDTVTPADGELTMRLALELVADGGRITFDDALDGGVINLTVVGEEHSILKGELYEDFRTYLGIHPRDYGKSALYTDKDITIDASNLPEGITIAWSGEEHARVLAVLGDLTLINVDVTGGYSEAALLDGDQPWTLARGGAVAVWGVATLKDCALYGNRCVGDSVGSRDRGTFGGGIYADVVLMEDCVVSGNRVEGYGGSGGGVFSVGGAEQPGVEGSVIRRSSICGNRVTAEHSYGGGVYSDGGSRGFTKEMAIFNTTIARNVVEDNPAITDQSPYAQFYYRGGGVYYSNGNMYIGSCTIVENEVTGNSYPFSGKPNMGGGGIAATIGDAHTVEMLQLEESVVAGNTLNGLAEDLFTGSLVHFYSYGYNLLGVIDFSQILVPVPSWSSLNRRHYPMQGDVDGVDLEDALDLDNIVYSASVPSAGVFPGAPAPLYYPPGTAALDAVPGGERVNYYQLLGYRVANGGDDDFLPKFMDYLRSAYGDVIGNDFGLEYDTSALFYGPAETWPSNPSNAAWIAFWQTLYDDLGDSLGPAGLGEAFWQEFPVDTFSENLIFRSALYGAFVTPLPVDQLGGARPAGAGGDIGAVELQF
;
A
#
# COMPACT_ATOMS: atom_id res chain seq x y z
N MET A 1 56.55 -0.06 32.20
CA MET A 1 57.84 0.09 31.51
C MET A 1 57.50 0.42 30.06
N SER A 2 57.61 1.64 29.54
CA SER A 2 58.15 2.93 30.01
C SER A 2 57.22 4.06 29.51
N ILE A 3 56.74 4.98 30.36
CA ILE A 3 57.12 6.42 30.41
C ILE A 3 56.99 7.17 29.05
N GLY A 4 56.25 8.30 28.93
CA GLY A 4 55.64 9.09 30.01
C GLY A 4 54.76 10.27 29.60
N TYR A 5 54.42 11.06 30.62
CA TYR A 5 53.50 12.21 30.64
C TYR A 5 54.23 13.57 30.44
N ALA A 6 53.42 14.62 30.26
CA ALA A 6 53.58 16.00 30.81
C ALA A 6 54.22 17.10 29.89
N VAL A 7 53.88 18.40 29.94
CA VAL A 7 52.80 19.23 30.59
C VAL A 7 52.94 20.73 30.15
N ARG A 8 51.91 21.59 30.33
CA ARG A 8 51.90 23.10 30.35
C ARG A 8 52.04 23.85 28.99
N SER A 9 51.45 25.04 28.71
CA SER A 9 50.67 26.09 29.43
C SER A 9 49.76 26.88 28.43
N GLY A 10 48.82 27.78 28.79
CA GLY A 10 48.28 28.14 30.12
C GLY A 10 47.82 29.60 30.41
N LEU A 11 47.30 30.41 29.46
CA LEU A 11 46.73 31.78 29.67
C LEU A 11 45.52 31.95 28.71
N ILE A 12 44.28 32.31 29.04
CA ILE A 12 43.65 33.26 30.00
C ILE A 12 43.85 34.75 29.64
N VAL A 13 42.83 35.33 28.98
CA VAL A 13 42.36 36.70 29.18
C VAL A 13 40.83 36.64 29.21
N ALA A 14 40.21 37.34 30.17
CA ALA A 14 38.76 37.30 30.40
C ALA A 14 38.10 38.64 30.05
N PHE A 15 36.82 38.60 29.68
CA PHE A 15 35.88 39.69 29.93
C PHE A 15 34.52 39.11 30.32
N ALA A 16 33.86 39.73 31.30
CA ALA A 16 32.61 39.27 31.88
C ALA A 16 31.64 40.43 32.10
N LEU A 17 30.36 40.20 31.84
CA LEU A 17 29.18 40.97 32.27
C LEU A 17 27.96 40.08 31.92
N ILE A 18 27.47 39.25 32.85
CA ILE A 18 26.41 39.59 33.81
C ILE A 18 25.11 40.02 33.13
N LEU A 19 24.16 39.09 33.03
CA LEU A 19 22.75 39.38 33.31
C LEU A 19 22.14 38.22 34.11
N SER A 20 21.20 38.54 34.98
CA SER A 20 20.82 37.72 36.14
C SER A 20 19.73 36.69 35.86
N MET A 21 19.95 35.45 36.34
CA MET A 21 18.85 34.50 36.60
C MET A 21 18.01 34.97 37.80
N THR A 22 16.69 34.86 37.65
CA THR A 22 15.75 34.68 38.77
C THR A 22 14.73 33.60 38.40
N LEU A 23 15.00 32.37 38.84
CA LEU A 23 13.98 31.36 39.14
C LEU A 23 13.20 31.87 40.39
N ILE A 24 11.96 31.52 40.70
CA ILE A 24 11.23 30.25 40.79
C ILE A 24 9.73 30.63 40.75
N GLY A 25 8.76 29.87 40.24
CA GLY A 25 8.71 28.54 39.63
C GLY A 25 7.25 28.06 39.56
N GLY A 26 6.97 26.88 38.98
CA GLY A 26 5.60 26.34 38.94
C GLY A 26 5.44 25.11 38.04
N CYS A 27 5.43 23.94 38.67
CA CYS A 27 5.11 22.61 38.11
C CYS A 27 6.00 22.09 36.97
N ALA A 28 6.25 20.79 36.99
CA ALA A 28 7.12 20.10 36.03
C ALA A 28 6.26 19.30 35.05
N ASP A 29 6.22 19.77 33.80
CA ASP A 29 5.91 18.92 32.65
C ASP A 29 7.23 18.55 31.97
N SER A 30 7.46 17.24 31.81
CA SER A 30 8.63 16.70 31.13
C SER A 30 8.37 16.62 29.63
N THR A 31 8.45 17.75 28.94
CA THR A 31 8.56 17.79 27.47
C THR A 31 9.96 18.27 27.08
N SER A 32 10.67 17.44 26.33
CA SER A 32 11.94 17.79 25.68
C SER A 32 11.67 18.65 24.44
N GLY A 33 11.09 19.83 24.65
CA GLY A 33 10.84 20.80 23.58
C GLY A 33 12.12 21.50 23.15
N GLY A 34 12.72 21.05 22.04
CA GLY A 34 13.66 21.88 21.29
C GLY A 34 12.99 23.19 20.85
N GLN A 35 13.74 24.28 20.79
CA GLN A 35 13.18 25.54 20.24
C GLN A 35 12.82 25.33 18.77
N SER A 36 11.62 25.74 18.37
CA SER A 36 11.24 25.74 16.96
C SER A 36 12.04 26.76 16.17
N ILE A 37 12.38 26.40 14.93
CA ILE A 37 13.05 27.28 13.98
C ILE A 37 12.01 27.83 13.02
N VAL A 38 11.93 29.17 12.90
CA VAL A 38 10.88 29.86 12.13
C VAL A 38 11.43 30.34 10.80
N VAL A 39 11.11 29.65 9.70
CA VAL A 39 11.43 30.08 8.34
C VAL A 39 10.68 31.38 8.03
N ASN A 40 11.39 32.40 7.54
CA ASN A 40 10.84 33.74 7.28
C ASN A 40 11.07 34.23 5.83
N SER A 41 11.48 33.35 4.92
CA SER A 41 11.75 33.67 3.52
C SER A 41 11.37 32.52 2.59
N LEU A 42 10.82 32.90 1.42
CA LEU A 42 10.55 31.99 0.30
C LEU A 42 11.77 31.73 -0.59
N ASN A 43 12.89 32.41 -0.36
CA ASN A 43 14.09 32.29 -1.19
C ASN A 43 14.82 30.95 -0.94
N ASP A 44 15.31 30.33 -2.02
CA ASP A 44 16.34 29.31 -1.95
C ASP A 44 17.72 29.91 -2.25
N THR A 45 18.62 29.87 -1.27
CA THR A 45 20.01 30.35 -1.41
C THR A 45 20.92 29.63 -0.41
N VAL A 46 22.15 29.36 -0.84
CA VAL A 46 23.25 28.81 -0.02
C VAL A 46 23.82 29.87 0.95
N THR A 47 23.54 31.15 0.72
CA THR A 47 23.98 32.24 1.60
C THR A 47 22.83 33.25 1.74
N PRO A 48 21.94 33.04 2.73
CA PRO A 48 20.89 34.00 3.08
C PRO A 48 21.46 35.35 3.55
N ALA A 49 20.65 36.40 3.46
CA ALA A 49 21.00 37.71 4.00
C ALA A 49 20.94 37.76 5.54
N ASP A 50 21.54 38.78 6.15
CA ASP A 50 21.47 38.98 7.61
C ASP A 50 20.00 39.08 8.09
N GLY A 51 19.58 38.14 8.93
CA GLY A 51 18.20 38.05 9.44
C GLY A 51 17.23 37.24 8.59
N GLU A 52 17.69 36.72 7.44
CA GLU A 52 16.95 35.80 6.59
C GLU A 52 17.18 34.34 7.04
N LEU A 53 16.09 33.58 7.18
CA LEU A 53 16.09 32.18 7.56
C LEU A 53 15.28 31.41 6.52
N THR A 54 15.98 30.85 5.54
CA THR A 54 15.42 30.01 4.47
C THR A 54 15.15 28.59 4.98
N MET A 55 14.31 27.83 4.27
CA MET A 55 14.04 26.42 4.60
C MET A 55 15.32 25.58 4.66
N ARG A 56 16.28 25.84 3.75
CA ARG A 56 17.59 25.16 3.71
C ARG A 56 18.41 25.42 4.96
N LEU A 57 18.54 26.68 5.38
CA LEU A 57 19.26 27.05 6.60
C LEU A 57 18.53 26.54 7.86
N ALA A 58 17.20 26.52 7.86
CA ALA A 58 16.42 25.95 8.96
C ALA A 58 16.69 24.43 9.11
N LEU A 59 16.78 23.68 8.02
CA LEU A 59 17.10 22.24 8.02
C LEU A 59 18.53 21.94 8.50
N GLU A 60 19.50 22.81 8.17
CA GLU A 60 20.87 22.72 8.70
C GLU A 60 20.87 22.93 10.22
N LEU A 61 20.23 24.01 10.68
CA LEU A 61 20.24 24.46 12.08
C LEU A 61 19.34 23.65 13.02
N VAL A 62 18.30 22.97 12.52
CA VAL A 62 17.36 22.24 13.37
C VAL A 62 18.07 21.07 14.07
N ALA A 63 17.80 20.90 15.36
CA ALA A 63 18.26 19.74 16.11
C ALA A 63 17.53 18.47 15.66
N ASP A 64 18.13 17.32 15.93
CA ASP A 64 17.49 16.01 15.80
C ASP A 64 16.22 15.93 16.68
N GLY A 65 15.13 15.39 16.13
CA GLY A 65 13.78 15.45 16.69
C GLY A 65 13.15 16.85 16.72
N GLY A 66 13.72 17.83 16.03
CA GLY A 66 13.32 19.23 16.09
C GLY A 66 12.17 19.63 15.14
N ARG A 67 11.61 20.82 15.37
CA ARG A 67 10.50 21.38 14.59
C ARG A 67 10.89 22.65 13.84
N ILE A 68 10.59 22.67 12.55
CA ILE A 68 10.60 23.85 11.69
C ILE A 68 9.14 24.33 11.55
N THR A 69 8.93 25.63 11.73
CA THR A 69 7.65 26.31 11.47
C THR A 69 7.89 27.50 10.55
N PHE A 70 6.83 28.21 10.17
CA PHE A 70 6.89 29.32 9.22
C PHE A 70 6.36 30.62 9.85
N ASP A 71 6.84 31.76 9.37
CA ASP A 71 6.30 33.09 9.69
C ASP A 71 4.96 33.30 8.97
N ASP A 72 3.97 33.90 9.65
CA ASP A 72 2.62 34.17 9.14
C ASP A 72 2.63 34.91 7.78
N ALA A 73 3.68 35.68 7.46
CA ALA A 73 3.83 36.36 6.18
C ALA A 73 4.09 35.43 4.98
N LEU A 74 4.29 34.12 5.21
CA LEU A 74 4.53 33.09 4.18
C LEU A 74 3.28 32.26 3.82
N ASP A 75 2.12 32.56 4.41
CA ASP A 75 0.84 31.87 4.19
C ASP A 75 0.45 31.78 2.69
N GLY A 76 0.19 30.57 2.21
CA GLY A 76 -0.07 30.28 0.79
C GLY A 76 1.12 30.50 -0.15
N GLY A 77 2.33 30.65 0.41
CA GLY A 77 3.56 30.91 -0.31
C GLY A 77 4.17 29.66 -0.96
N VAL A 78 5.04 29.87 -1.96
CA VAL A 78 5.81 28.80 -2.62
C VAL A 78 7.30 29.03 -2.43
N ILE A 79 7.95 28.10 -1.73
CA ILE A 79 9.41 28.01 -1.64
C ILE A 79 9.90 27.28 -2.90
N ASN A 80 10.38 28.05 -3.87
CA ASN A 80 10.91 27.50 -5.12
C ASN A 80 12.39 27.13 -4.94
N LEU A 81 12.64 25.85 -4.66
CA LEU A 81 13.97 25.29 -4.57
C LEU A 81 14.60 25.19 -5.96
N THR A 82 15.82 25.69 -6.09
CA THR A 82 16.58 25.72 -7.35
C THR A 82 18.01 25.18 -7.20
N VAL A 83 18.46 24.99 -5.95
CA VAL A 83 19.80 24.49 -5.61
C VAL A 83 19.71 23.03 -5.15
N VAL A 84 20.53 22.16 -5.73
CA VAL A 84 20.77 20.81 -5.21
C VAL A 84 21.49 20.93 -3.86
N GLY A 85 20.88 20.42 -2.79
CA GLY A 85 21.43 20.51 -1.44
C GLY A 85 22.37 19.35 -1.10
N GLU A 86 22.12 18.18 -1.68
CA GLU A 86 22.96 16.99 -1.55
C GLU A 86 23.00 16.27 -2.90
N GLU A 87 24.19 15.90 -3.35
CA GLU A 87 24.43 15.17 -4.60
C GLU A 87 24.20 13.66 -4.43
N HIS A 88 24.51 13.14 -3.24
CA HIS A 88 24.49 11.72 -2.90
C HIS A 88 23.73 11.49 -1.60
N SER A 89 22.40 11.55 -1.66
CA SER A 89 21.55 11.34 -0.49
C SER A 89 21.57 9.87 -0.08
N ILE A 90 22.14 9.55 1.09
CA ILE A 90 22.27 8.17 1.55
C ILE A 90 21.08 7.80 2.44
N LEU A 91 20.17 7.00 1.92
CA LEU A 91 19.13 6.32 2.71
C LEU A 91 19.50 4.84 2.87
N LYS A 92 18.57 3.99 3.32
CA LYS A 92 18.73 2.53 3.16
C LYS A 92 17.81 1.97 2.08
N GLY A 93 17.97 0.69 1.78
CA GLY A 93 17.07 -0.08 0.93
C GLY A 93 17.44 -1.56 0.90
N GLU A 94 16.53 -2.41 0.43
CA GLU A 94 16.85 -3.81 0.15
C GLU A 94 18.03 -3.93 -0.83
N LEU A 95 18.81 -5.00 -0.68
CA LEU A 95 19.88 -5.40 -1.60
C LEU A 95 19.66 -6.84 -2.09
N TYR A 96 19.81 -7.06 -3.40
CA TYR A 96 19.75 -8.39 -4.00
C TYR A 96 20.95 -8.69 -4.90
N GLU A 97 21.47 -9.92 -4.79
CA GLU A 97 22.45 -10.51 -5.71
C GLU A 97 21.75 -11.49 -6.66
N ASP A 98 22.15 -11.50 -7.94
CA ASP A 98 21.65 -12.36 -9.01
C ASP A 98 20.10 -12.46 -9.10
N PHE A 99 19.39 -11.36 -8.80
CA PHE A 99 17.92 -11.23 -8.69
C PHE A 99 17.24 -12.13 -7.64
N ARG A 100 17.96 -13.04 -6.97
CA ARG A 100 17.39 -14.18 -6.22
C ARG A 100 17.82 -14.21 -4.76
N THR A 101 19.04 -13.78 -4.48
CA THR A 101 19.64 -13.81 -3.15
C THR A 101 19.36 -12.48 -2.47
N TYR A 102 18.48 -12.49 -1.47
CA TYR A 102 18.25 -11.31 -0.61
C TYR A 102 19.42 -11.17 0.36
N LEU A 103 20.07 -10.00 0.36
CA LEU A 103 21.23 -9.70 1.22
C LEU A 103 20.88 -8.82 2.42
N GLY A 104 19.61 -8.46 2.61
CA GLY A 104 19.13 -7.59 3.69
C GLY A 104 18.98 -6.12 3.27
N ILE A 105 18.87 -5.25 4.27
CA ILE A 105 18.75 -3.80 4.13
C ILE A 105 20.13 -3.16 4.35
N HIS A 106 20.56 -2.31 3.43
CA HIS A 106 21.88 -1.68 3.42
C HIS A 106 21.77 -0.17 3.16
N PRO A 107 22.76 0.66 3.56
CA PRO A 107 22.86 2.03 3.08
C PRO A 107 23.02 2.06 1.56
N ARG A 108 22.25 2.91 0.87
CA ARG A 108 22.20 3.04 -0.58
C ARG A 108 22.19 4.51 -0.99
N ASP A 109 22.79 4.79 -2.13
CA ASP A 109 22.77 6.12 -2.72
C ASP A 109 21.46 6.34 -3.52
N TYR A 110 20.72 7.39 -3.16
CA TYR A 110 19.47 7.83 -3.80
C TYR A 110 19.68 9.03 -4.72
N GLY A 111 20.93 9.49 -4.90
CA GLY A 111 21.30 10.62 -5.75
C GLY A 111 20.82 11.97 -5.21
N LYS A 112 20.54 12.88 -6.15
CA LYS A 112 20.32 14.30 -5.89
C LYS A 112 19.03 14.60 -5.13
N SER A 113 19.17 15.49 -4.14
CA SER A 113 18.06 16.07 -3.40
C SER A 113 18.21 17.57 -3.24
N ALA A 114 17.12 18.31 -3.39
CA ALA A 114 17.07 19.73 -3.08
C ALA A 114 17.28 19.96 -1.58
N LEU A 115 16.66 19.13 -0.73
CA LEU A 115 16.84 19.08 0.72
C LEU A 115 17.18 17.65 1.18
N TYR A 116 18.10 17.52 2.12
CA TYR A 116 18.50 16.23 2.71
C TYR A 116 18.81 16.39 4.21
N THR A 117 18.48 15.39 5.03
CA THR A 117 18.90 15.31 6.43
C THR A 117 18.96 13.86 6.94
N ASP A 118 19.81 13.62 7.94
CA ASP A 118 19.98 12.37 8.70
C ASP A 118 19.45 12.50 10.14
N LYS A 119 18.36 13.26 10.29
CA LYS A 119 17.72 13.66 11.55
C LYS A 119 16.24 13.33 11.49
N ASP A 120 15.63 13.04 12.63
CA ASP A 120 14.18 13.08 12.79
C ASP A 120 13.72 14.54 12.73
N ILE A 121 12.74 14.88 11.88
CA ILE A 121 12.29 16.26 11.66
C ILE A 121 10.77 16.42 11.55
N THR A 122 10.26 17.50 12.12
CA THR A 122 8.90 18.00 11.87
C THR A 122 8.96 19.31 11.08
N ILE A 123 8.23 19.40 9.97
CA ILE A 123 8.00 20.64 9.20
C ILE A 123 6.51 20.94 9.31
N ASP A 124 6.18 22.02 10.01
CA ASP A 124 4.83 22.29 10.53
C ASP A 124 4.36 23.69 10.10
N ALA A 125 3.48 23.70 9.11
CA ALA A 125 2.78 24.88 8.61
C ALA A 125 1.32 24.95 9.11
N SER A 126 0.94 24.22 10.16
CA SER A 126 -0.44 24.22 10.70
C SER A 126 -0.93 25.58 11.23
N ASN A 127 -0.02 26.54 11.45
CA ASN A 127 -0.36 27.93 11.79
C ASN A 127 -0.67 28.80 10.56
N LEU A 128 -0.33 28.35 9.34
CA LEU A 128 -0.64 29.02 8.08
C LEU A 128 -1.97 28.45 7.54
N PRO A 129 -3.07 29.23 7.46
CA PRO A 129 -4.36 28.73 6.97
C PRO A 129 -4.35 28.11 5.57
N GLU A 130 -3.59 28.69 4.64
CA GLU A 130 -3.44 28.22 3.26
C GLU A 130 -2.16 27.36 3.09
N GLY A 131 -1.48 27.03 4.20
CA GLY A 131 -0.29 26.18 4.22
C GLY A 131 0.93 26.82 3.55
N ILE A 132 1.85 25.98 3.09
CA ILE A 132 2.99 26.40 2.26
C ILE A 132 3.39 25.30 1.28
N THR A 133 3.80 25.66 0.06
CA THR A 133 4.31 24.72 -0.94
C THR A 133 5.84 24.74 -0.99
N ILE A 134 6.46 23.56 -1.00
CA ILE A 134 7.87 23.37 -1.32
C ILE A 134 7.95 22.76 -2.73
N ALA A 135 8.46 23.52 -3.69
CA ALA A 135 8.51 23.12 -5.09
C ALA A 135 9.96 22.98 -5.58
N TRP A 136 10.27 21.92 -6.33
CA TRP A 136 11.50 21.89 -7.13
C TRP A 136 11.31 22.66 -8.44
N SER A 137 12.30 23.48 -8.80
CA SER A 137 12.32 24.29 -10.02
C SER A 137 13.75 24.57 -10.52
N GLY A 138 14.74 23.79 -10.06
CA GLY A 138 16.12 23.89 -10.54
C GLY A 138 16.30 23.33 -11.96
N GLU A 139 17.41 23.69 -12.60
CA GLU A 139 17.75 23.19 -13.96
C GLU A 139 18.15 21.71 -13.98
N GLU A 140 18.57 21.17 -12.84
CA GLU A 140 18.98 19.77 -12.68
C GLU A 140 17.82 18.90 -12.18
N HIS A 141 17.92 17.58 -12.36
CA HIS A 141 16.97 16.65 -11.77
C HIS A 141 17.35 16.38 -10.30
N ALA A 142 16.48 16.75 -9.37
CA ALA A 142 16.58 16.41 -7.95
C ALA A 142 15.19 16.14 -7.35
N ARG A 143 15.10 15.22 -6.39
CA ARG A 143 13.91 15.10 -5.53
C ARG A 143 13.75 16.35 -4.66
N VAL A 144 12.57 16.60 -4.11
CA VAL A 144 12.41 17.72 -3.15
C VAL A 144 13.11 17.41 -1.82
N LEU A 145 12.81 16.28 -1.17
CA LEU A 145 13.32 15.97 0.17
C LEU A 145 13.71 14.49 0.33
N ALA A 146 14.88 14.25 0.95
CA ALA A 146 15.25 12.94 1.52
C ALA A 146 15.54 13.02 3.02
N VAL A 147 15.09 12.02 3.77
CA VAL A 147 15.28 11.91 5.23
C VAL A 147 15.75 10.51 5.61
N LEU A 148 16.92 10.40 6.23
CA LEU A 148 17.37 9.19 6.93
C LEU A 148 16.99 9.33 8.41
N GLY A 149 15.74 9.01 8.72
CA GLY A 149 15.08 9.30 9.99
C GLY A 149 13.57 9.44 9.77
N ASP A 150 12.84 9.83 10.81
CA ASP A 150 11.40 10.09 10.75
C ASP A 150 11.10 11.49 10.20
N LEU A 151 10.07 11.60 9.36
CA LEU A 151 9.59 12.85 8.79
C LEU A 151 8.15 13.09 9.21
N THR A 152 7.84 14.29 9.71
CA THR A 152 6.47 14.78 9.86
C THR A 152 6.25 16.03 9.01
N LEU A 153 5.29 16.00 8.09
CA LEU A 153 4.79 17.16 7.35
C LEU A 153 3.35 17.47 7.80
N ILE A 154 3.05 18.74 8.08
CA ILE A 154 1.70 19.21 8.45
C ILE A 154 1.38 20.49 7.67
N ASN A 155 0.36 20.45 6.81
CA ASN A 155 -0.05 21.55 5.92
C ASN A 155 1.06 22.02 4.95
N VAL A 156 1.87 21.08 4.45
CA VAL A 156 3.01 21.34 3.55
C VAL A 156 2.84 20.58 2.24
N ASP A 157 2.63 21.32 1.15
CA ASP A 157 2.54 20.77 -0.20
C ASP A 157 3.93 20.52 -0.81
N VAL A 158 4.07 19.46 -1.60
CA VAL A 158 5.36 19.08 -2.24
C VAL A 158 5.17 18.75 -3.73
N THR A 159 5.86 19.49 -4.59
CA THR A 159 5.65 19.38 -6.05
C THR A 159 6.92 19.56 -6.90
N GLY A 160 6.87 19.10 -8.16
CA GLY A 160 7.91 19.30 -9.18
C GLY A 160 9.19 18.48 -8.99
N GLY A 161 9.27 17.66 -7.94
CA GLY A 161 10.46 16.85 -7.65
C GLY A 161 10.74 15.82 -8.72
N TYR A 162 12.00 15.67 -9.12
CA TYR A 162 12.46 14.77 -10.17
C TYR A 162 13.62 13.91 -9.66
N SER A 163 13.33 12.70 -9.22
CA SER A 163 14.35 11.70 -8.88
C SER A 163 14.79 10.93 -10.12
N GLU A 164 16.08 10.92 -10.45
CA GLU A 164 16.62 10.21 -11.62
C GLU A 164 17.78 9.28 -11.25
N ALA A 165 17.81 8.10 -11.85
CA ALA A 165 18.91 7.14 -11.70
C ALA A 165 20.11 7.58 -12.54
N ALA A 166 21.24 7.81 -11.86
CA ALA A 166 22.51 8.18 -12.45
C ALA A 166 23.54 7.06 -12.21
N LEU A 167 24.46 6.88 -13.16
CA LEU A 167 25.55 5.90 -13.03
C LEU A 167 26.47 6.25 -11.86
N LEU A 168 26.92 5.21 -11.15
CA LEU A 168 27.88 5.29 -10.05
C LEU A 168 29.07 4.36 -10.30
N ASP A 169 30.23 4.74 -9.74
CA ASP A 169 31.40 3.86 -9.64
C ASP A 169 31.29 3.00 -8.37
N GLY A 170 31.39 1.67 -8.50
CA GLY A 170 31.49 0.74 -7.38
C GLY A 170 30.45 -0.39 -7.40
N ASP A 171 30.18 -0.95 -6.22
CA ASP A 171 29.32 -2.14 -6.05
C ASP A 171 27.82 -1.82 -6.25
N GLN A 172 27.40 -0.57 -5.98
CA GLN A 172 26.12 -0.04 -6.42
C GLN A 172 26.33 0.70 -7.76
N PRO A 173 25.83 0.18 -8.90
CA PRO A 173 26.13 0.74 -10.23
C PRO A 173 25.28 1.95 -10.63
N TRP A 174 24.19 2.24 -9.92
CA TRP A 174 23.29 3.37 -10.18
C TRP A 174 22.70 3.92 -8.87
N THR A 175 22.39 5.21 -8.81
CA THR A 175 21.54 5.79 -7.75
C THR A 175 20.12 5.23 -7.81
N LEU A 176 19.40 5.23 -6.68
CA LEU A 176 18.04 4.72 -6.59
C LEU A 176 17.00 5.83 -6.82
N ALA A 177 16.37 5.81 -8.00
CA ALA A 177 15.29 6.72 -8.38
C ALA A 177 13.99 6.37 -7.63
N ARG A 178 13.66 7.10 -6.58
CA ARG A 178 12.54 6.81 -5.67
C ARG A 178 11.95 8.12 -5.14
N GLY A 179 10.80 8.13 -4.50
CA GLY A 179 10.28 9.25 -3.69
C GLY A 179 10.53 10.64 -4.28
N GLY A 180 9.86 10.97 -5.39
CA GLY A 180 10.12 12.18 -6.18
C GLY A 180 9.85 13.47 -5.39
N ALA A 181 8.75 13.50 -4.63
CA ALA A 181 8.54 14.51 -3.60
C ALA A 181 9.37 14.17 -2.36
N VAL A 182 9.08 13.05 -1.70
CA VAL A 182 9.71 12.65 -0.44
C VAL A 182 10.22 11.21 -0.47
N ALA A 183 11.46 11.00 -0.03
CA ALA A 183 12.00 9.68 0.30
C ALA A 183 12.45 9.63 1.75
N VAL A 184 11.89 8.70 2.54
CA VAL A 184 12.08 8.62 3.99
C VAL A 184 12.50 7.21 4.37
N TRP A 185 13.66 7.05 5.02
CA TRP A 185 14.00 5.76 5.65
C TRP A 185 13.73 5.83 7.16
N GLY A 186 12.44 5.70 7.47
CA GLY A 186 11.83 5.93 8.78
C GLY A 186 10.30 5.97 8.61
N VAL A 187 9.61 6.60 9.55
CA VAL A 187 8.18 6.87 9.49
C VAL A 187 7.93 8.22 8.80
N ALA A 188 7.24 8.19 7.65
CA ALA A 188 6.72 9.38 6.98
C ALA A 188 5.29 9.67 7.46
N THR A 189 5.15 10.63 8.38
CA THR A 189 3.87 11.16 8.85
C THR A 189 3.47 12.37 8.00
N LEU A 190 2.33 12.31 7.33
CA LEU A 190 1.84 13.32 6.39
C LEU A 190 0.41 13.69 6.77
N LYS A 191 0.16 14.97 7.10
CA LYS A 191 -1.19 15.46 7.40
C LYS A 191 -1.52 16.76 6.68
N ASP A 192 -2.72 16.85 6.11
CA ASP A 192 -3.22 18.03 5.38
C ASP A 192 -2.27 18.43 4.22
N CYS A 193 -1.65 17.47 3.52
CA CYS A 193 -0.61 17.74 2.50
C CYS A 193 -1.05 17.31 1.09
N ALA A 194 -0.70 18.09 0.06
CA ALA A 194 -0.76 17.66 -1.34
C ALA A 194 0.63 17.34 -1.90
N LEU A 195 0.83 16.12 -2.39
CA LEU A 195 2.08 15.64 -2.99
C LEU A 195 1.84 15.30 -4.45
N TYR A 196 2.20 16.22 -5.35
CA TYR A 196 1.72 16.17 -6.73
C TYR A 196 2.70 16.58 -7.83
N GLY A 197 2.52 15.99 -9.01
CA GLY A 197 3.31 16.32 -10.20
C GLY A 197 4.80 15.92 -10.12
N ASN A 198 5.15 15.01 -9.21
CA ASN A 198 6.53 14.55 -9.03
C ASN A 198 6.86 13.36 -9.94
N ARG A 199 8.14 13.13 -10.22
CA ARG A 199 8.61 12.10 -11.15
C ARG A 199 9.79 11.32 -10.60
N CYS A 200 9.78 10.01 -10.83
CA CYS A 200 10.91 9.12 -10.64
C CYS A 200 11.24 8.42 -11.97
N VAL A 201 12.51 8.45 -12.39
CA VAL A 201 12.99 7.79 -13.62
C VAL A 201 14.21 6.91 -13.30
N GLY A 202 14.03 5.59 -13.35
CA GLY A 202 15.09 4.60 -13.13
C GLY A 202 15.78 4.14 -14.41
N ASP A 203 16.71 3.19 -14.26
CA ASP A 203 17.43 2.63 -15.40
C ASP A 203 16.58 1.65 -16.23
N SER A 204 16.95 1.48 -17.49
CA SER A 204 16.28 0.60 -18.46
C SER A 204 16.78 -0.85 -18.44
N VAL A 205 17.71 -1.20 -17.56
CA VAL A 205 18.31 -2.54 -17.49
C VAL A 205 17.66 -3.34 -16.37
N GLY A 206 17.37 -4.62 -16.63
CA GLY A 206 16.80 -5.51 -15.63
C GLY A 206 17.53 -5.49 -14.29
N SER A 207 16.77 -5.28 -13.21
CA SER A 207 17.22 -5.49 -11.83
C SER A 207 16.03 -5.55 -10.87
N ARG A 208 16.11 -6.43 -9.87
CA ARG A 208 15.23 -6.39 -8.69
C ARG A 208 15.62 -5.28 -7.71
N ASP A 209 16.91 -4.93 -7.71
CA ASP A 209 17.56 -4.07 -6.72
C ASP A 209 17.40 -2.56 -7.04
N ARG A 210 17.33 -2.22 -8.34
CA ARG A 210 17.34 -0.84 -8.86
C ARG A 210 15.95 -0.35 -9.27
N GLY A 211 14.89 -0.96 -8.72
CA GLY A 211 13.51 -0.58 -9.02
C GLY A 211 13.17 0.86 -8.61
N THR A 212 12.34 1.47 -9.44
CA THR A 212 11.91 2.89 -9.36
C THR A 212 10.63 2.98 -8.54
N PHE A 213 10.64 3.61 -7.37
CA PHE A 213 9.57 3.41 -6.38
C PHE A 213 9.03 4.71 -5.76
N GLY A 214 7.71 4.86 -5.68
CA GLY A 214 7.08 5.97 -4.96
C GLY A 214 7.19 7.29 -5.73
N GLY A 215 6.36 7.52 -6.74
CA GLY A 215 6.44 8.74 -7.56
C GLY A 215 6.28 10.01 -6.74
N GLY A 216 5.30 10.03 -5.83
CA GLY A 216 5.19 11.04 -4.78
C GLY A 216 6.00 10.65 -3.54
N ILE A 217 5.58 9.58 -2.87
CA ILE A 217 6.08 9.15 -1.55
C ILE A 217 6.79 7.80 -1.67
N TYR A 218 8.02 7.72 -1.17
CA TYR A 218 8.68 6.47 -0.81
C TYR A 218 9.03 6.49 0.68
N ALA A 219 8.54 5.53 1.46
CA ALA A 219 8.91 5.43 2.88
C ALA A 219 9.05 3.98 3.37
N ASP A 220 9.76 3.77 4.48
CA ASP A 220 9.68 2.49 5.20
C ASP A 220 8.28 2.31 5.80
N VAL A 221 7.77 3.30 6.54
CA VAL A 221 6.36 3.37 6.97
C VAL A 221 5.73 4.67 6.49
N VAL A 222 4.48 4.61 6.01
CA VAL A 222 3.65 5.76 5.65
C VAL A 222 2.50 5.87 6.63
N LEU A 223 2.37 7.01 7.31
CA LEU A 223 1.20 7.39 8.12
C LEU A 223 0.60 8.65 7.51
N MET A 224 -0.50 8.52 6.76
CA MET A 224 -1.06 9.60 5.96
C MET A 224 -2.52 9.89 6.32
N GLU A 225 -2.87 11.17 6.49
CA GLU A 225 -4.20 11.62 6.90
C GLU A 225 -4.57 12.93 6.19
N ASP A 226 -5.78 13.04 5.65
CA ASP A 226 -6.28 14.28 5.01
C ASP A 226 -5.43 14.77 3.81
N CYS A 227 -4.79 13.86 3.05
CA CYS A 227 -3.82 14.19 2.01
C CYS A 227 -4.32 13.97 0.57
N VAL A 228 -3.67 14.64 -0.40
CA VAL A 228 -3.89 14.45 -1.85
C VAL A 228 -2.58 14.02 -2.52
N VAL A 229 -2.54 12.82 -3.09
CA VAL A 229 -1.37 12.28 -3.80
C VAL A 229 -1.74 12.04 -5.26
N SER A 230 -1.31 12.92 -6.17
CA SER A 230 -1.82 12.91 -7.54
C SER A 230 -0.86 13.43 -8.61
N GLY A 231 -1.03 12.98 -9.86
CA GLY A 231 -0.21 13.46 -10.98
C GLY A 231 1.24 12.99 -10.94
N ASN A 232 1.59 12.10 -10.02
CA ASN A 232 2.95 11.60 -9.86
C ASN A 232 3.24 10.47 -10.88
N ARG A 233 4.52 10.32 -11.25
CA ARG A 233 4.97 9.41 -12.31
C ARG A 233 6.16 8.57 -11.87
N VAL A 234 6.15 7.29 -12.23
CA VAL A 234 7.25 6.34 -12.06
C VAL A 234 7.55 5.69 -13.41
N GLU A 235 8.80 5.76 -13.87
CA GLU A 235 9.25 5.23 -15.15
C GLU A 235 10.55 4.44 -14.98
N GLY A 236 10.70 3.28 -15.63
CA GLY A 236 11.95 2.49 -15.60
C GLY A 236 11.74 1.05 -16.05
N TYR A 237 12.73 0.17 -15.83
CA TYR A 237 12.54 -1.28 -16.03
C TYR A 237 11.61 -1.87 -14.95
N GLY A 238 11.88 -1.58 -13.68
CA GLY A 238 10.96 -1.87 -12.57
C GLY A 238 10.38 -0.58 -12.03
N GLY A 239 9.06 -0.54 -11.82
CA GLY A 239 8.31 0.61 -11.34
C GLY A 239 7.23 0.19 -10.35
N SER A 240 7.13 0.87 -9.21
CA SER A 240 6.05 0.60 -8.23
C SER A 240 5.59 1.85 -7.49
N GLY A 241 4.31 1.90 -7.12
CA GLY A 241 3.77 2.95 -6.24
C GLY A 241 3.79 4.31 -6.92
N GLY A 242 2.95 4.51 -7.94
CA GLY A 242 2.93 5.76 -8.72
C GLY A 242 2.67 6.98 -7.82
N GLY A 243 1.71 6.86 -6.89
CA GLY A 243 1.54 7.81 -5.80
C GLY A 243 2.41 7.48 -4.58
N VAL A 244 2.13 6.35 -3.94
CA VAL A 244 2.70 5.94 -2.65
C VAL A 244 3.40 4.58 -2.74
N PHE A 245 4.61 4.48 -2.21
CA PHE A 245 5.31 3.22 -1.95
C PHE A 245 5.68 3.12 -0.48
N SER A 246 5.26 2.03 0.17
CA SER A 246 5.64 1.66 1.53
C SER A 246 6.43 0.35 1.52
N VAL A 247 7.61 0.31 2.15
CA VAL A 247 8.33 -0.95 2.40
C VAL A 247 7.60 -1.80 3.44
N GLY A 248 7.04 -1.16 4.48
CA GLY A 248 6.19 -1.75 5.51
C GLY A 248 6.79 -1.82 6.91
N GLY A 249 7.93 -1.20 7.19
CA GLY A 249 8.45 -1.07 8.56
C GLY A 249 9.24 -2.27 9.08
N ALA A 250 10.06 -2.89 8.23
CA ALA A 250 10.90 -4.04 8.61
C ALA A 250 11.83 -3.72 9.80
N GLU A 251 12.41 -2.51 9.78
CA GLU A 251 13.28 -2.00 10.85
C GLU A 251 12.50 -1.22 11.91
N GLN A 252 11.16 -1.17 11.83
CA GLN A 252 10.27 -0.46 12.75
C GLN A 252 9.47 -1.45 13.62
N PRO A 253 10.08 -2.06 14.66
CA PRO A 253 9.39 -3.03 15.51
C PRO A 253 8.29 -2.43 16.39
N GLY A 254 8.30 -1.09 16.59
CA GLY A 254 7.31 -0.37 17.38
C GLY A 254 6.06 0.06 16.62
N VAL A 255 6.01 -0.11 15.29
CA VAL A 255 4.89 0.29 14.44
C VAL A 255 4.29 -0.94 13.78
N GLU A 256 2.97 -1.10 13.84
CA GLU A 256 2.25 -2.28 13.32
C GLU A 256 2.33 -2.38 11.80
N GLY A 257 2.27 -1.24 11.11
CA GLY A 257 2.29 -1.14 9.66
C GLY A 257 2.07 0.29 9.18
N SER A 258 1.86 0.44 7.88
CA SER A 258 1.51 1.72 7.26
C SER A 258 0.01 1.94 7.28
N VAL A 259 -0.43 3.20 7.41
CA VAL A 259 -1.84 3.55 7.46
C VAL A 259 -2.14 4.82 6.68
N ILE A 260 -3.17 4.76 5.84
CA ILE A 260 -3.69 5.87 5.03
C ILE A 260 -5.14 6.12 5.44
N ARG A 261 -5.51 7.37 5.71
CA ARG A 261 -6.87 7.77 6.07
C ARG A 261 -7.30 9.04 5.34
N ARG A 262 -8.60 9.14 5.03
CA ARG A 262 -9.26 10.40 4.60
C ARG A 262 -8.55 11.12 3.45
N SER A 263 -8.02 10.35 2.51
CA SER A 263 -7.12 10.87 1.47
C SER A 263 -7.66 10.67 0.06
N SER A 264 -7.09 11.36 -0.91
CA SER A 264 -7.23 11.06 -2.34
C SER A 264 -5.89 10.63 -2.92
N ILE A 265 -5.84 9.44 -3.53
CA ILE A 265 -4.66 8.91 -4.23
C ILE A 265 -5.05 8.64 -5.66
N CYS A 266 -5.10 9.69 -6.47
CA CYS A 266 -5.75 9.66 -7.78
C CYS A 266 -4.85 10.13 -8.91
N GLY A 267 -5.05 9.60 -10.13
CA GLY A 267 -4.38 10.13 -11.32
C GLY A 267 -2.85 9.99 -11.30
N ASN A 268 -2.29 8.98 -10.64
CA ASN A 268 -0.85 8.68 -10.68
C ASN A 268 -0.53 7.65 -11.79
N ARG A 269 0.74 7.50 -12.18
CA ARG A 269 1.15 6.60 -13.27
C ARG A 269 2.44 5.82 -12.96
N VAL A 270 2.45 4.54 -13.31
CA VAL A 270 3.65 3.69 -13.36
C VAL A 270 3.79 3.12 -14.77
N THR A 271 4.91 3.39 -15.43
CA THR A 271 5.23 2.93 -16.81
C THR A 271 6.51 2.11 -16.76
N ALA A 272 6.40 0.78 -16.69
CA ALA A 272 7.54 -0.12 -16.52
C ALA A 272 7.29 -1.55 -17.05
N GLU A 273 8.36 -2.28 -17.34
CA GLU A 273 8.35 -3.72 -17.72
C GLU A 273 7.88 -4.62 -16.56
N HIS A 274 8.13 -4.15 -15.33
CA HIS A 274 7.49 -4.63 -14.13
C HIS A 274 6.81 -3.44 -13.43
N SER A 275 5.54 -3.17 -13.72
CA SER A 275 4.77 -2.08 -13.13
C SER A 275 3.72 -2.57 -12.12
N TYR A 276 3.69 -1.93 -10.95
CA TYR A 276 2.81 -2.32 -9.83
C TYR A 276 2.25 -1.11 -9.08
N GLY A 277 0.98 -1.17 -8.64
CA GLY A 277 0.45 -0.21 -7.66
C GLY A 277 0.44 1.23 -8.17
N GLY A 278 -0.44 1.54 -9.12
CA GLY A 278 -0.51 2.87 -9.73
C GLY A 278 -0.77 3.97 -8.71
N GLY A 279 -1.75 3.75 -7.81
CA GLY A 279 -1.96 4.58 -6.63
C GLY A 279 -1.02 4.22 -5.49
N VAL A 280 -1.18 3.02 -4.92
CA VAL A 280 -0.47 2.55 -3.72
C VAL A 280 0.26 1.23 -3.96
N TYR A 281 1.49 1.12 -3.47
CA TYR A 281 2.24 -0.12 -3.31
C TYR A 281 2.62 -0.36 -1.85
N SER A 282 2.46 -1.59 -1.35
CA SER A 282 3.03 -2.05 -0.06
C SER A 282 3.90 -3.30 -0.24
N ASP A 283 5.11 -3.31 0.33
CA ASP A 283 5.97 -4.51 0.39
C ASP A 283 5.77 -5.39 1.64
N GLY A 284 4.74 -5.09 2.45
CA GLY A 284 4.35 -5.92 3.60
C GLY A 284 5.43 -6.13 4.66
N GLY A 285 6.43 -5.24 4.71
CA GLY A 285 7.56 -5.29 5.65
C GLY A 285 8.81 -5.95 5.10
N SER A 286 9.00 -6.07 3.78
CA SER A 286 10.13 -6.79 3.16
C SER A 286 10.11 -8.31 3.37
N ARG A 287 10.99 -9.02 2.65
CA ARG A 287 11.07 -10.49 2.67
C ARG A 287 11.34 -11.04 4.07
N GLY A 288 10.39 -11.82 4.60
CA GLY A 288 10.49 -12.52 5.88
C GLY A 288 9.77 -11.84 7.05
N PHE A 289 9.05 -10.75 6.78
CA PHE A 289 8.18 -10.08 7.73
C PHE A 289 6.73 -10.14 7.26
N THR A 290 5.81 -9.86 8.18
CA THR A 290 4.36 -9.82 7.95
C THR A 290 3.83 -8.55 8.62
N LYS A 291 3.78 -7.46 7.86
CA LYS A 291 3.30 -6.15 8.30
C LYS A 291 2.01 -5.79 7.55
N GLU A 292 1.25 -4.86 8.12
CA GLU A 292 -0.02 -4.41 7.56
C GLU A 292 0.14 -3.13 6.73
N MET A 293 -0.66 -3.00 5.68
CA MET A 293 -1.08 -1.71 5.13
C MET A 293 -2.58 -1.58 5.36
N ALA A 294 -3.00 -0.52 6.04
CA ALA A 294 -4.41 -0.23 6.27
C ALA A 294 -4.82 1.06 5.56
N ILE A 295 -5.95 1.05 4.85
CA ILE A 295 -6.45 2.19 4.06
C ILE A 295 -7.92 2.40 4.42
N PHE A 296 -8.25 3.61 4.90
CA PHE A 296 -9.59 3.95 5.36
C PHE A 296 -10.11 5.24 4.75
N ASN A 297 -11.42 5.33 4.46
CA ASN A 297 -12.07 6.58 4.03
C ASN A 297 -11.34 7.26 2.86
N THR A 298 -10.87 6.51 1.88
CA THR A 298 -9.92 7.02 0.87
C THR A 298 -10.41 6.73 -0.54
N THR A 299 -10.35 7.75 -1.40
CA THR A 299 -10.60 7.59 -2.84
C THR A 299 -9.29 7.26 -3.54
N ILE A 300 -9.25 6.15 -4.30
CA ILE A 300 -8.12 5.73 -5.11
C ILE A 300 -8.60 5.52 -6.55
N ALA A 301 -8.47 6.54 -7.40
CA ALA A 301 -9.11 6.53 -8.71
C ALA A 301 -8.22 7.02 -9.85
N ARG A 302 -8.49 6.52 -11.07
CA ARG A 302 -7.82 6.99 -12.30
C ARG A 302 -6.30 6.85 -12.29
N ASN A 303 -5.75 5.95 -11.48
CA ASN A 303 -4.34 5.62 -11.53
C ASN A 303 -4.07 4.61 -12.66
N VAL A 304 -2.86 4.64 -13.23
CA VAL A 304 -2.45 3.79 -14.35
C VAL A 304 -1.21 2.98 -14.00
N VAL A 305 -1.25 1.70 -14.33
CA VAL A 305 -0.11 0.78 -14.38
C VAL A 305 0.02 0.31 -15.83
N GLU A 306 1.15 0.57 -16.47
CA GLU A 306 1.34 0.21 -17.87
C GLU A 306 2.73 -0.33 -18.21
N ASP A 307 2.79 -0.99 -19.36
CA ASP A 307 4.01 -1.39 -20.06
C ASP A 307 4.88 -0.20 -20.48
N ASN A 308 6.20 -0.43 -20.63
CA ASN A 308 7.14 0.59 -21.07
C ASN A 308 7.70 0.28 -22.47
N PRO A 309 7.00 0.65 -23.56
CA PRO A 309 7.40 0.33 -24.93
C PRO A 309 8.72 0.98 -25.39
N ALA A 310 9.35 1.82 -24.57
CA ALA A 310 10.68 2.36 -24.84
C ALA A 310 11.82 1.38 -24.47
N ILE A 311 11.55 0.33 -23.67
CA ILE A 311 12.55 -0.65 -23.23
C ILE A 311 12.53 -1.87 -24.17
N THR A 312 13.14 -1.73 -25.34
CA THR A 312 13.04 -2.77 -26.39
C THR A 312 14.01 -3.93 -26.26
N ASP A 313 15.09 -3.81 -25.47
CA ASP A 313 16.11 -4.85 -25.27
C ASP A 313 15.68 -5.87 -24.19
N GLN A 314 14.55 -6.51 -24.44
CA GLN A 314 13.96 -7.52 -23.58
C GLN A 314 14.76 -8.83 -23.65
N SER A 315 15.26 -9.30 -22.50
CA SER A 315 15.89 -10.62 -22.39
C SER A 315 14.90 -11.72 -22.77
N PRO A 316 15.30 -12.79 -23.49
CA PRO A 316 14.42 -13.94 -23.77
C PRO A 316 14.03 -14.75 -22.51
N TYR A 317 14.50 -14.35 -21.34
CA TYR A 317 14.09 -14.86 -20.03
C TYR A 317 13.37 -13.80 -19.17
N ALA A 318 13.13 -12.61 -19.70
CA ALA A 318 12.40 -11.57 -18.99
C ALA A 318 10.95 -12.03 -18.80
N GLN A 319 10.54 -12.09 -17.54
CA GLN A 319 9.14 -12.04 -17.16
C GLN A 319 8.74 -10.56 -17.19
N PHE A 320 7.45 -10.28 -17.38
CA PHE A 320 6.89 -8.93 -17.35
C PHE A 320 5.66 -8.95 -16.48
N TYR A 321 5.44 -7.94 -15.64
CA TYR A 321 4.34 -7.94 -14.67
C TYR A 321 3.68 -6.59 -14.65
N TYR A 322 2.35 -6.55 -14.73
CA TYR A 322 1.57 -5.31 -14.77
C TYR A 322 0.34 -5.51 -13.87
N ARG A 323 0.34 -4.98 -12.64
CA ARG A 323 -0.66 -5.36 -11.61
C ARG A 323 -1.08 -4.21 -10.68
N GLY A 324 -2.36 -4.17 -10.30
CA GLY A 324 -2.87 -3.28 -9.26
C GLY A 324 -2.87 -1.81 -9.69
N GLY A 325 -3.79 -1.42 -10.58
CA GLY A 325 -3.91 -0.04 -11.04
C GLY A 325 -4.13 0.94 -9.87
N GLY A 326 -5.08 0.64 -8.98
CA GLY A 326 -5.29 1.37 -7.74
C GLY A 326 -4.29 0.97 -6.65
N VAL A 327 -4.35 -0.28 -6.19
CA VAL A 327 -3.57 -0.82 -5.07
C VAL A 327 -2.86 -2.11 -5.47
N TYR A 328 -1.56 -2.21 -5.17
CA TYR A 328 -0.81 -3.46 -5.17
C TYR A 328 -0.17 -3.70 -3.80
N TYR A 329 -0.08 -4.95 -3.39
CA TYR A 329 0.68 -5.33 -2.21
C TYR A 329 1.36 -6.69 -2.40
N SER A 330 2.65 -6.73 -2.02
CA SER A 330 3.51 -7.84 -2.41
C SER A 330 3.48 -9.01 -1.42
N ASN A 331 3.24 -8.70 -0.14
CA ASN A 331 3.50 -9.52 1.03
C ASN A 331 2.62 -9.04 2.20
N GLY A 332 2.52 -9.83 3.28
CA GLY A 332 1.90 -9.38 4.54
C GLY A 332 0.37 -9.25 4.47
N ASN A 333 -0.17 -8.25 5.17
CA ASN A 333 -1.61 -8.02 5.33
C ASN A 333 -2.05 -6.71 4.63
N MET A 334 -3.26 -6.70 4.10
CA MET A 334 -3.93 -5.50 3.60
C MET A 334 -5.33 -5.40 4.22
N TYR A 335 -5.67 -4.22 4.76
CA TYR A 335 -7.00 -3.92 5.26
C TYR A 335 -7.52 -2.64 4.58
N ILE A 336 -8.62 -2.76 3.83
CA ILE A 336 -9.27 -1.65 3.15
C ILE A 336 -10.67 -1.50 3.73
N GLY A 337 -11.01 -0.31 4.24
CA GLY A 337 -12.31 -0.04 4.83
C GLY A 337 -12.92 1.30 4.43
N SER A 338 -14.21 1.32 4.11
CA SER A 338 -14.90 2.54 3.65
C SER A 338 -14.13 3.26 2.53
N CYS A 339 -13.66 2.55 1.51
CA CYS A 339 -12.84 3.15 0.43
C CYS A 339 -13.58 3.13 -0.92
N THR A 340 -13.18 4.04 -1.82
CA THR A 340 -13.72 4.11 -3.18
C THR A 340 -12.57 3.92 -4.18
N ILE A 341 -12.49 2.75 -4.81
CA ILE A 341 -11.39 2.35 -5.70
C ILE A 341 -11.93 2.09 -7.10
N VAL A 342 -11.85 3.09 -7.98
CA VAL A 342 -12.61 3.12 -9.25
C VAL A 342 -11.85 3.72 -10.43
N GLU A 343 -12.21 3.35 -11.66
CA GLU A 343 -11.63 3.87 -12.92
C GLU A 343 -10.09 3.75 -13.00
N ASN A 344 -9.46 2.84 -12.24
CA ASN A 344 -8.02 2.57 -12.38
C ASN A 344 -7.77 1.59 -13.55
N GLU A 345 -6.64 1.74 -14.23
CA GLU A 345 -6.31 0.98 -15.44
C GLU A 345 -4.97 0.24 -15.30
N VAL A 346 -4.96 -1.04 -15.70
CA VAL A 346 -3.75 -1.83 -15.93
C VAL A 346 -3.68 -2.16 -17.43
N THR A 347 -2.59 -1.82 -18.11
CA THR A 347 -2.43 -2.08 -19.56
C THR A 347 -1.08 -2.71 -19.88
N GLY A 348 -1.02 -3.73 -20.72
CA GLY A 348 0.25 -4.37 -21.08
C GLY A 348 0.13 -5.75 -21.70
N ASN A 349 1.29 -6.38 -21.88
CA ASN A 349 1.42 -7.63 -22.62
C ASN A 349 1.02 -8.84 -21.74
N SER A 350 -0.17 -9.39 -21.99
CA SER A 350 -0.63 -10.62 -21.33
C SER A 350 0.20 -11.82 -21.78
N TYR A 351 0.83 -12.51 -20.83
CA TYR A 351 1.64 -13.69 -21.06
C TYR A 351 1.65 -14.63 -19.83
N PRO A 352 1.25 -15.90 -19.96
CA PRO A 352 1.25 -16.83 -18.83
C PRO A 352 2.65 -17.32 -18.48
N PHE A 353 3.08 -17.14 -17.22
CA PHE A 353 4.33 -17.69 -16.70
C PHE A 353 4.05 -18.88 -15.80
N SER A 354 4.54 -20.07 -16.16
CA SER A 354 4.31 -21.32 -15.42
C SER A 354 2.83 -21.63 -15.15
N GLY A 355 1.95 -21.24 -16.09
CA GLY A 355 0.49 -21.40 -15.96
C GLY A 355 -0.23 -20.32 -15.14
N LYS A 356 0.50 -19.36 -14.55
CA LYS A 356 -0.04 -18.25 -13.78
C LYS A 356 -0.12 -16.96 -14.63
N PRO A 357 -1.14 -16.10 -14.45
CA PRO A 357 -1.19 -14.83 -15.16
C PRO A 357 -0.10 -13.87 -14.68
N ASN A 358 0.42 -13.06 -15.61
CA ASN A 358 1.41 -12.04 -15.30
C ASN A 358 0.78 -10.69 -14.93
N MET A 359 -0.48 -10.49 -15.31
CA MET A 359 -1.28 -9.30 -15.03
C MET A 359 -2.38 -9.61 -14.02
N GLY A 360 -2.96 -8.56 -13.45
CA GLY A 360 -4.19 -8.67 -12.66
C GLY A 360 -4.54 -7.41 -11.88
N GLY A 361 -5.83 -7.23 -11.62
CA GLY A 361 -6.45 -6.21 -10.78
C GLY A 361 -6.26 -4.78 -11.30
N GLY A 362 -7.24 -4.28 -12.04
CA GLY A 362 -7.40 -2.84 -12.31
C GLY A 362 -7.49 -2.05 -11.00
N GLY A 363 -8.35 -2.48 -10.07
CA GLY A 363 -8.53 -1.85 -8.77
C GLY A 363 -7.49 -2.30 -7.76
N ILE A 364 -7.64 -3.51 -7.21
CA ILE A 364 -6.75 -4.13 -6.21
C ILE A 364 -6.10 -5.39 -6.78
N ALA A 365 -4.80 -5.57 -6.58
CA ALA A 365 -4.10 -6.81 -6.89
C ALA A 365 -3.13 -7.25 -5.78
N ALA A 366 -3.15 -8.54 -5.46
CA ALA A 366 -2.12 -9.19 -4.64
C ALA A 366 -1.02 -9.83 -5.51
N THR A 367 0.15 -10.13 -4.93
CA THR A 367 1.16 -10.97 -5.60
C THR A 367 0.59 -12.31 -6.07
N ILE A 368 0.88 -12.64 -7.33
CA ILE A 368 0.92 -14.02 -7.83
C ILE A 368 2.38 -14.42 -8.00
N GLY A 369 2.78 -15.54 -7.40
CA GLY A 369 4.10 -16.12 -7.63
C GLY A 369 4.80 -16.58 -6.35
N ASP A 370 6.08 -16.90 -6.49
CA ASP A 370 6.80 -17.75 -5.54
C ASP A 370 7.80 -16.95 -4.67
N ALA A 371 7.74 -15.61 -4.73
CA ALA A 371 8.75 -14.71 -4.16
C ALA A 371 8.37 -14.09 -2.80
N HIS A 372 7.08 -13.97 -2.50
CA HIS A 372 6.51 -13.33 -1.30
C HIS A 372 5.24 -14.06 -0.88
N THR A 373 4.86 -13.99 0.40
CA THR A 373 3.62 -14.60 0.91
C THR A 373 2.60 -13.50 1.21
N VAL A 374 1.45 -13.55 0.56
CA VAL A 374 0.36 -12.60 0.85
C VAL A 374 -0.60 -13.30 1.82
N GLU A 375 -0.63 -12.87 3.07
CA GLU A 375 -1.36 -13.57 4.12
C GLU A 375 -2.86 -13.29 4.00
N MET A 376 -3.26 -12.01 4.03
CA MET A 376 -4.68 -11.68 4.07
C MET A 376 -5.04 -10.34 3.44
N LEU A 377 -6.21 -10.32 2.80
CA LEU A 377 -6.97 -9.12 2.45
C LEU A 377 -8.23 -9.06 3.29
N GLN A 378 -8.44 -7.95 3.98
CA GLN A 378 -9.66 -7.59 4.66
C GLN A 378 -10.33 -6.43 3.91
N LEU A 379 -11.63 -6.54 3.66
CA LEU A 379 -12.40 -5.54 2.91
C LEU A 379 -13.76 -5.26 3.57
N GLU A 380 -14.03 -3.99 3.88
CA GLU A 380 -15.29 -3.55 4.50
C GLU A 380 -15.85 -2.27 3.89
N GLU A 381 -17.17 -2.16 3.80
CA GLU A 381 -17.89 -0.91 3.46
C GLU A 381 -17.34 -0.20 2.21
N SER A 382 -16.75 -0.92 1.25
CA SER A 382 -15.95 -0.33 0.17
C SER A 382 -16.57 -0.54 -1.22
N VAL A 383 -16.37 0.45 -2.10
CA VAL A 383 -16.66 0.36 -3.54
C VAL A 383 -15.38 0.00 -4.28
N VAL A 384 -15.38 -1.10 -5.04
CA VAL A 384 -14.30 -1.50 -5.95
C VAL A 384 -14.93 -1.90 -7.28
N ALA A 385 -15.12 -0.94 -8.18
CA ALA A 385 -15.90 -1.10 -9.41
C ALA A 385 -15.37 -0.24 -10.57
N GLY A 386 -15.63 -0.66 -11.81
CA GLY A 386 -15.27 0.10 -13.02
C GLY A 386 -13.77 0.27 -13.27
N ASN A 387 -12.93 -0.57 -12.66
CA ASN A 387 -11.49 -0.64 -12.96
C ASN A 387 -11.24 -1.66 -14.08
N THR A 388 -10.14 -1.51 -14.82
CA THR A 388 -9.88 -2.37 -15.98
C THR A 388 -8.49 -2.99 -16.06
N LEU A 389 -8.42 -4.21 -16.61
CA LEU A 389 -7.24 -4.83 -17.17
C LEU A 389 -7.38 -4.89 -18.71
N ASN A 390 -6.49 -4.22 -19.44
CA ASN A 390 -6.50 -4.15 -20.91
C ASN A 390 -7.88 -3.74 -21.49
N GLY A 391 -8.62 -2.89 -20.79
CA GLY A 391 -9.96 -2.43 -21.16
C GLY A 391 -11.10 -3.41 -20.88
N LEU A 392 -10.84 -4.55 -20.23
CA LEU A 392 -11.85 -5.45 -19.67
C LEU A 392 -12.02 -5.18 -18.18
N ALA A 393 -13.22 -5.35 -17.62
CA ALA A 393 -13.48 -5.13 -16.20
C ALA A 393 -12.71 -6.15 -15.33
N GLU A 394 -11.94 -5.67 -14.37
CA GLU A 394 -11.23 -6.49 -13.39
C GLU A 394 -10.92 -5.64 -12.15
N ASP A 395 -11.75 -5.75 -11.12
CA ASP A 395 -11.76 -4.82 -9.99
C ASP A 395 -10.90 -5.30 -8.82
N LEU A 396 -11.07 -6.58 -8.44
CA LEU A 396 -10.33 -7.18 -7.34
C LEU A 396 -9.74 -8.52 -7.78
N PHE A 397 -8.42 -8.57 -7.83
CA PHE A 397 -7.67 -9.77 -8.18
C PHE A 397 -6.92 -10.32 -6.95
N THR A 398 -7.32 -11.49 -6.44
CA THR A 398 -6.84 -11.96 -5.11
C THR A 398 -5.42 -12.48 -5.08
N GLY A 399 -4.78 -12.73 -6.23
CA GLY A 399 -3.46 -13.35 -6.29
C GLY A 399 -3.35 -14.62 -5.46
N SER A 400 -2.14 -14.94 -4.99
CA SER A 400 -1.86 -16.13 -4.17
C SER A 400 -2.11 -15.89 -2.68
N LEU A 401 -3.22 -15.22 -2.34
CA LEU A 401 -3.65 -14.94 -0.97
C LEU A 401 -3.86 -16.22 -0.14
N VAL A 402 -3.48 -16.17 1.14
CA VAL A 402 -3.76 -17.23 2.12
C VAL A 402 -5.21 -17.12 2.64
N HIS A 403 -5.75 -15.92 2.84
CA HIS A 403 -7.18 -15.69 3.10
C HIS A 403 -7.70 -14.40 2.45
N PHE A 404 -8.93 -14.45 1.95
CA PHE A 404 -9.75 -13.26 1.72
C PHE A 404 -10.85 -13.18 2.78
N TYR A 405 -10.99 -12.03 3.43
CA TYR A 405 -12.02 -11.73 4.43
C TYR A 405 -12.83 -10.50 4.01
N SER A 406 -14.12 -10.70 3.74
CA SER A 406 -15.06 -9.57 3.77
C SER A 406 -15.55 -9.32 5.19
N TYR A 407 -15.77 -8.06 5.54
CA TYR A 407 -16.52 -7.59 6.72
C TYR A 407 -17.91 -7.02 6.36
N GLY A 408 -18.38 -7.30 5.15
CA GLY A 408 -19.71 -6.95 4.65
C GLY A 408 -19.81 -5.53 4.09
N TYR A 409 -20.95 -5.31 3.41
CA TYR A 409 -21.33 -4.03 2.80
C TYR A 409 -20.35 -3.53 1.73
N ASN A 410 -19.72 -4.43 0.98
CA ASN A 410 -18.88 -4.06 -0.16
C ASN A 410 -19.65 -4.10 -1.47
N LEU A 411 -19.45 -3.08 -2.32
CA LEU A 411 -19.96 -3.04 -3.69
C LEU A 411 -18.80 -3.32 -4.66
N LEU A 412 -18.79 -4.51 -5.25
CA LEU A 412 -17.67 -5.04 -6.03
C LEU A 412 -18.13 -5.32 -7.47
N GLY A 413 -17.33 -4.91 -8.45
CA GLY A 413 -17.58 -5.21 -9.86
C GLY A 413 -17.18 -6.65 -10.17
N VAL A 414 -15.97 -6.86 -10.72
CA VAL A 414 -15.41 -8.17 -11.03
C VAL A 414 -14.37 -8.60 -9.99
N ILE A 415 -14.59 -9.76 -9.35
CA ILE A 415 -13.68 -10.38 -8.39
C ILE A 415 -13.08 -11.66 -9.00
N ASP A 416 -11.75 -11.77 -9.05
CA ASP A 416 -11.05 -12.98 -9.49
C ASP A 416 -10.37 -13.70 -8.31
N PHE A 417 -10.93 -14.88 -7.98
CA PHE A 417 -10.41 -15.81 -6.97
C PHE A 417 -9.56 -16.96 -7.56
N SER A 418 -9.27 -16.98 -8.87
CA SER A 418 -8.63 -18.11 -9.58
C SER A 418 -7.24 -18.48 -9.05
N GLN A 419 -6.50 -17.50 -8.52
CA GLN A 419 -5.13 -17.71 -8.01
C GLN A 419 -5.04 -17.87 -6.49
N ILE A 420 -6.15 -17.77 -5.74
CA ILE A 420 -6.14 -17.88 -4.28
C ILE A 420 -5.64 -19.26 -3.83
N LEU A 421 -4.95 -19.30 -2.69
CA LEU A 421 -4.35 -20.53 -2.21
C LEU A 421 -5.41 -21.59 -1.91
N VAL A 422 -5.18 -22.83 -2.35
CA VAL A 422 -6.13 -23.93 -2.16
C VAL A 422 -6.34 -24.31 -0.67
N PRO A 423 -7.43 -25.03 -0.33
CA PRO A 423 -7.70 -25.54 1.02
C PRO A 423 -6.52 -26.28 1.67
N VAL A 424 -6.27 -25.98 2.96
CA VAL A 424 -5.22 -26.62 3.78
C VAL A 424 -5.85 -27.14 5.09
N PRO A 425 -6.14 -28.46 5.18
CA PRO A 425 -6.81 -29.07 6.33
C PRO A 425 -6.12 -28.81 7.67
N SER A 426 -4.78 -28.78 7.69
CA SER A 426 -3.98 -28.61 8.90
C SER A 426 -4.01 -27.19 9.49
N TRP A 427 -4.46 -26.19 8.74
CA TRP A 427 -4.52 -24.79 9.18
C TRP A 427 -5.88 -24.39 9.74
N SER A 428 -6.88 -25.28 9.72
CA SER A 428 -8.30 -24.91 9.87
C SER A 428 -8.79 -23.93 8.80
N SER A 429 -8.21 -24.02 7.60
CA SER A 429 -8.56 -23.23 6.42
C SER A 429 -8.89 -24.16 5.25
N LEU A 430 -10.03 -24.85 5.38
CA LEU A 430 -10.76 -25.37 4.22
C LEU A 430 -11.49 -24.23 3.50
N ASN A 431 -12.07 -23.28 4.25
CA ASN A 431 -12.42 -21.98 3.66
C ASN A 431 -11.17 -21.09 3.53
N ARG A 432 -11.11 -20.40 2.39
CA ARG A 432 -10.10 -19.42 1.96
C ARG A 432 -10.75 -18.12 1.50
N ARG A 433 -12.01 -18.19 1.10
CA ARG A 433 -12.83 -17.16 0.47
C ARG A 433 -13.97 -16.86 1.46
N HIS A 434 -13.69 -16.07 2.49
CA HIS A 434 -14.69 -15.68 3.50
C HIS A 434 -15.56 -14.55 2.94
N TYR A 435 -16.34 -14.91 1.92
CA TYR A 435 -17.19 -14.08 1.08
C TYR A 435 -18.34 -14.93 0.52
N PRO A 436 -19.52 -14.35 0.21
CA PRO A 436 -19.96 -13.03 0.63
C PRO A 436 -20.34 -12.99 2.13
N MET A 437 -20.30 -11.80 2.70
CA MET A 437 -20.87 -11.46 4.01
C MET A 437 -22.15 -10.64 3.84
N GLN A 438 -22.79 -10.27 4.96
CA GLN A 438 -23.99 -9.44 4.92
C GLN A 438 -23.74 -8.11 4.20
N GLY A 439 -24.60 -7.77 3.24
CA GLY A 439 -24.55 -6.51 2.51
C GLY A 439 -23.53 -6.46 1.37
N ASP A 440 -22.70 -7.49 1.18
CA ASP A 440 -21.85 -7.55 -0.02
C ASP A 440 -22.70 -7.74 -1.28
N VAL A 441 -22.29 -7.08 -2.36
CA VAL A 441 -22.86 -7.22 -3.71
C VAL A 441 -21.72 -7.29 -4.72
N ASP A 442 -21.67 -8.39 -5.48
CA ASP A 442 -20.81 -8.55 -6.66
C ASP A 442 -21.54 -8.18 -7.96
N GLY A 443 -20.78 -7.96 -9.04
CA GLY A 443 -21.31 -7.60 -10.35
C GLY A 443 -21.92 -6.20 -10.41
N VAL A 444 -21.52 -5.28 -9.52
CA VAL A 444 -22.06 -3.92 -9.48
C VAL A 444 -21.55 -3.08 -10.66
N ASP A 445 -22.46 -2.37 -11.33
CA ASP A 445 -22.09 -1.34 -12.30
C ASP A 445 -21.66 -0.06 -11.56
N LEU A 446 -20.62 0.62 -12.07
CA LEU A 446 -20.03 1.80 -11.43
C LEU A 446 -21.04 2.94 -11.22
N GLU A 447 -21.99 3.09 -12.15
CA GLU A 447 -23.03 4.12 -12.13
C GLU A 447 -24.16 3.86 -11.11
N ASP A 448 -24.35 2.62 -10.66
CA ASP A 448 -25.25 2.30 -9.54
C ASP A 448 -24.58 2.58 -8.19
N ALA A 449 -23.26 2.36 -8.11
CA ALA A 449 -22.47 2.53 -6.90
C ALA A 449 -22.11 3.99 -6.58
N LEU A 450 -21.91 4.85 -7.58
CA LEU A 450 -21.42 6.22 -7.43
C LEU A 450 -22.15 7.25 -8.32
N ASP A 451 -22.27 8.49 -7.84
CA ASP A 451 -22.74 9.62 -8.65
C ASP A 451 -21.62 10.14 -9.55
N LEU A 452 -21.60 9.66 -10.80
CA LEU A 452 -20.59 10.03 -11.80
C LEU A 452 -20.83 11.40 -12.44
N ASP A 453 -22.01 12.01 -12.27
CA ASP A 453 -22.31 13.36 -12.76
C ASP A 453 -21.74 14.44 -11.82
N ASN A 454 -21.57 14.13 -10.52
CA ASN A 454 -21.15 15.08 -9.48
C ASN A 454 -19.77 14.76 -8.85
N ILE A 455 -18.88 14.11 -9.60
CA ILE A 455 -17.47 13.88 -9.20
C ILE A 455 -16.79 15.21 -8.85
N VAL A 456 -16.13 15.25 -7.69
CA VAL A 456 -15.42 16.45 -7.23
C VAL A 456 -13.94 16.37 -7.62
N TYR A 457 -13.46 17.44 -8.25
CA TYR A 457 -12.11 17.53 -8.81
C TYR A 457 -11.27 18.59 -8.10
N SER A 458 -9.94 18.40 -8.09
CA SER A 458 -8.99 19.41 -7.64
C SER A 458 -8.99 20.63 -8.56
N ALA A 459 -8.93 21.83 -7.98
CA ALA A 459 -8.84 23.07 -8.74
C ALA A 459 -7.43 23.33 -9.32
N SER A 460 -6.39 22.70 -8.76
CA SER A 460 -4.98 23.01 -9.02
C SER A 460 -4.13 21.79 -9.41
N VAL A 461 -4.52 20.57 -9.02
CA VAL A 461 -3.71 19.37 -9.19
C VAL A 461 -4.13 18.57 -10.44
N PRO A 462 -3.25 18.39 -11.44
CA PRO A 462 -3.53 17.62 -12.64
C PRO A 462 -3.27 16.11 -12.47
N SER A 463 -4.00 15.29 -13.21
CA SER A 463 -3.76 13.86 -13.38
C SER A 463 -2.57 13.58 -14.31
N ALA A 464 -1.85 12.50 -14.04
CA ALA A 464 -0.88 11.83 -14.90
C ALA A 464 -1.31 10.42 -15.33
N GLY A 465 -2.29 9.84 -14.63
CA GLY A 465 -2.90 8.53 -14.89
C GLY A 465 -3.91 8.59 -16.02
N VAL A 466 -5.16 8.18 -15.75
CA VAL A 466 -6.26 8.28 -16.72
C VAL A 466 -6.59 9.76 -16.94
N PHE A 467 -6.87 10.13 -18.19
CA PHE A 467 -7.03 11.52 -18.65
C PHE A 467 -5.87 12.45 -18.24
N PRO A 468 -4.63 12.20 -18.70
CA PRO A 468 -3.46 12.96 -18.29
C PRO A 468 -3.60 14.45 -18.67
N GLY A 469 -3.33 15.34 -17.73
CA GLY A 469 -3.50 16.79 -17.84
C GLY A 469 -4.89 17.31 -17.48
N ALA A 470 -5.89 16.45 -17.29
CA ALA A 470 -7.17 16.84 -16.70
C ALA A 470 -7.02 17.06 -15.17
N PRO A 471 -7.93 17.81 -14.53
CA PRO A 471 -8.03 17.86 -13.07
C PRO A 471 -8.12 16.46 -12.44
N ALA A 472 -7.39 16.24 -11.35
CA ALA A 472 -7.48 14.99 -10.61
C ALA A 472 -8.80 14.90 -9.81
N PRO A 473 -9.48 13.73 -9.77
CA PRO A 473 -10.61 13.54 -8.87
C PRO A 473 -10.13 13.53 -7.40
N LEU A 474 -10.95 14.10 -6.52
CA LEU A 474 -10.74 14.09 -5.07
C LEU A 474 -11.63 13.04 -4.41
N TYR A 475 -12.89 12.96 -4.83
CA TYR A 475 -13.85 11.96 -4.37
C TYR A 475 -15.05 11.86 -5.31
N TYR A 476 -15.83 10.79 -5.10
CA TYR A 476 -17.07 10.48 -5.81
C TYR A 476 -18.19 10.43 -4.76
N PRO A 477 -19.29 11.18 -4.92
CA PRO A 477 -20.45 11.02 -4.03
C PRO A 477 -21.08 9.62 -4.20
N PRO A 478 -21.71 9.07 -3.15
CA PRO A 478 -22.33 7.76 -3.20
C PRO A 478 -23.52 7.72 -4.16
N GLY A 479 -23.62 6.64 -4.93
CA GLY A 479 -24.73 6.35 -5.82
C GLY A 479 -25.87 5.60 -5.12
N THR A 480 -26.90 5.21 -5.87
CA THR A 480 -28.12 4.64 -5.28
C THR A 480 -27.94 3.30 -4.58
N ALA A 481 -26.94 2.50 -4.95
CA ALA A 481 -26.62 1.25 -4.28
C ALA A 481 -25.79 1.44 -3.00
N ALA A 482 -25.08 2.57 -2.88
CA ALA A 482 -24.23 2.89 -1.74
C ALA A 482 -24.94 3.67 -0.63
N LEU A 483 -25.92 4.51 -0.99
CA LEU A 483 -26.57 5.48 -0.10
C LEU A 483 -27.38 4.80 1.03
N ASP A 484 -27.17 5.24 2.28
CA ASP A 484 -27.84 4.76 3.52
C ASP A 484 -27.76 3.22 3.74
N ALA A 485 -26.84 2.51 3.05
CA ALA A 485 -26.86 1.05 2.95
C ALA A 485 -26.29 0.31 4.18
N VAL A 486 -25.40 0.94 4.95
CA VAL A 486 -24.73 0.34 6.12
C VAL A 486 -25.53 0.63 7.41
N PRO A 487 -25.89 -0.37 8.24
CA PRO A 487 -26.47 -0.12 9.55
C PRO A 487 -25.52 0.66 10.45
N GLY A 488 -25.96 1.80 11.01
CA GLY A 488 -25.15 2.71 11.84
C GLY A 488 -24.75 2.20 13.23
N GLY A 489 -24.61 0.89 13.44
CA GLY A 489 -24.22 0.27 14.71
C GLY A 489 -23.25 -0.89 14.51
N GLU A 490 -22.61 -1.30 15.61
CA GLU A 490 -21.73 -2.48 15.60
C GLU A 490 -22.47 -3.73 15.10
N ARG A 491 -21.85 -4.44 14.16
CA ARG A 491 -22.33 -5.72 13.61
C ARG A 491 -21.33 -6.83 13.90
N VAL A 492 -21.79 -8.08 13.83
CA VAL A 492 -20.92 -9.26 13.99
C VAL A 492 -21.02 -10.12 12.75
N ASN A 493 -19.89 -10.30 12.07
CA ASN A 493 -19.75 -11.31 11.03
C ASN A 493 -19.18 -12.58 11.64
N TYR A 494 -19.64 -13.73 11.14
CA TYR A 494 -19.19 -15.03 11.59
C TYR A 494 -18.38 -15.70 10.49
N TYR A 495 -17.22 -16.24 10.85
CA TYR A 495 -16.24 -16.87 9.97
C TYR A 495 -16.06 -18.32 10.39
N GLN A 496 -16.30 -19.24 9.46
CA GLN A 496 -16.13 -20.66 9.67
C GLN A 496 -14.68 -21.05 9.39
N LEU A 497 -13.90 -21.18 10.47
CA LEU A 497 -12.60 -21.81 10.42
C LEU A 497 -12.81 -23.32 10.54
N LEU A 498 -12.51 -24.06 9.47
CA LEU A 498 -12.70 -25.50 9.40
C LEU A 498 -11.44 -26.19 8.90
N GLY A 499 -11.01 -27.23 9.61
CA GLY A 499 -9.96 -28.15 9.19
C GLY A 499 -10.27 -29.56 9.64
N TYR A 500 -9.45 -30.52 9.24
CA TYR A 500 -9.58 -31.90 9.70
C TYR A 500 -8.22 -32.56 9.90
N ARG A 501 -8.24 -33.69 10.61
CA ARG A 501 -7.17 -34.69 10.60
C ARG A 501 -7.78 -36.08 10.52
N VAL A 502 -7.03 -37.03 9.99
CA VAL A 502 -7.43 -38.45 10.01
C VAL A 502 -7.50 -38.96 11.46
N ALA A 503 -8.50 -39.77 11.76
CA ALA A 503 -8.66 -40.45 13.04
C ALA A 503 -7.62 -41.57 13.22
N ASN A 504 -7.38 -42.00 14.46
CA ASN A 504 -6.41 -43.06 14.73
C ASN A 504 -6.87 -44.40 14.11
N GLY A 505 -6.24 -44.79 13.00
CA GLY A 505 -6.56 -46.02 12.28
C GLY A 505 -7.73 -45.90 11.28
N GLY A 506 -8.20 -44.68 11.01
CA GLY A 506 -9.06 -44.40 9.85
C GLY A 506 -8.23 -44.09 8.60
N ASP A 507 -8.89 -44.10 7.45
CA ASP A 507 -8.34 -43.65 6.16
C ASP A 507 -8.75 -42.20 5.88
N ASP A 508 -7.98 -41.44 5.08
CA ASP A 508 -8.43 -40.11 4.64
C ASP A 508 -9.44 -40.27 3.50
N ASP A 509 -10.72 -40.16 3.84
CA ASP A 509 -11.85 -40.27 2.91
C ASP A 509 -12.49 -38.91 2.58
N PHE A 510 -11.76 -37.80 2.77
CA PHE A 510 -12.31 -36.45 2.61
C PHE A 510 -12.78 -36.16 1.18
N LEU A 511 -11.91 -36.23 0.16
CA LEU A 511 -12.29 -35.85 -1.21
C LEU A 511 -13.42 -36.70 -1.83
N PRO A 512 -13.45 -38.05 -1.67
CA PRO A 512 -14.57 -38.85 -2.17
C PRO A 512 -15.91 -38.42 -1.57
N LYS A 513 -15.96 -38.27 -0.24
CA LYS A 513 -17.16 -37.82 0.48
C LYS A 513 -17.53 -36.37 0.17
N PHE A 514 -16.54 -35.53 -0.11
CA PHE A 514 -16.74 -34.13 -0.45
C PHE A 514 -17.45 -33.99 -1.80
N MET A 515 -17.06 -34.78 -2.80
CA MET A 515 -17.74 -34.82 -4.10
C MET A 515 -19.14 -35.44 -4.00
N ASP A 516 -19.34 -36.46 -3.17
CA ASP A 516 -20.68 -37.01 -2.89
C ASP A 516 -21.58 -35.97 -2.19
N TYR A 517 -21.04 -35.20 -1.25
CA TYR A 517 -21.76 -34.10 -0.60
C TYR A 517 -22.12 -32.99 -1.59
N LEU A 518 -21.20 -32.54 -2.44
CA LEU A 518 -21.48 -31.53 -3.47
C LEU A 518 -22.62 -31.96 -4.40
N ARG A 519 -22.58 -33.20 -4.92
CA ARG A 519 -23.68 -33.74 -5.73
C ARG A 519 -24.98 -33.85 -4.95
N SER A 520 -24.93 -34.31 -3.70
CA SER A 520 -26.15 -34.50 -2.88
C SER A 520 -26.80 -33.20 -2.40
N ALA A 521 -26.04 -32.13 -2.21
CA ALA A 521 -26.52 -30.86 -1.69
C ALA A 521 -26.79 -29.82 -2.79
N TYR A 522 -26.01 -29.85 -3.89
CA TYR A 522 -26.02 -28.83 -4.94
C TYR A 522 -26.22 -29.40 -6.35
N GLY A 523 -26.48 -30.71 -6.52
CA GLY A 523 -26.62 -31.37 -7.82
C GLY A 523 -27.76 -30.84 -8.73
N ASP A 524 -28.75 -30.14 -8.16
CA ASP A 524 -29.77 -29.41 -8.93
C ASP A 524 -29.23 -28.13 -9.59
N VAL A 525 -28.07 -27.63 -9.15
CA VAL A 525 -27.39 -26.42 -9.65
C VAL A 525 -26.18 -26.81 -10.52
N ILE A 526 -25.25 -27.61 -9.97
CA ILE A 526 -24.00 -28.00 -10.65
C ILE A 526 -24.13 -29.26 -11.52
N GLY A 527 -25.25 -29.97 -11.41
CA GLY A 527 -25.51 -31.24 -12.08
C GLY A 527 -25.26 -32.46 -11.19
N ASN A 528 -26.17 -33.44 -11.24
CA ASN A 528 -26.09 -34.66 -10.43
C ASN A 528 -24.91 -35.58 -10.80
N ASP A 529 -24.38 -35.45 -12.02
CA ASP A 529 -23.21 -36.19 -12.53
C ASP A 529 -21.90 -35.40 -12.36
N PHE A 530 -21.91 -34.25 -11.67
CA PHE A 530 -20.74 -33.36 -11.54
C PHE A 530 -19.54 -34.06 -10.88
N GLY A 531 -18.38 -33.98 -11.53
CA GLY A 531 -17.10 -34.51 -11.04
C GLY A 531 -17.13 -36.02 -10.74
N LEU A 532 -17.82 -36.82 -11.55
CA LEU A 532 -17.74 -38.29 -11.49
C LEU A 532 -16.42 -38.83 -12.06
N GLU A 533 -15.76 -38.04 -12.90
CA GLU A 533 -14.46 -38.29 -13.53
C GLU A 533 -13.26 -37.84 -12.69
N TYR A 534 -13.48 -37.16 -11.56
CA TYR A 534 -12.42 -36.61 -10.71
C TYR A 534 -11.64 -37.71 -9.99
N ASP A 535 -10.31 -37.60 -9.98
CA ASP A 535 -9.46 -38.42 -9.11
C ASP A 535 -9.51 -37.90 -7.66
N THR A 536 -10.38 -38.53 -6.87
CA THR A 536 -10.55 -38.24 -5.44
C THR A 536 -9.57 -39.00 -4.53
N SER A 537 -8.52 -39.64 -5.09
CA SER A 537 -7.49 -40.32 -4.30
C SER A 537 -6.36 -39.40 -3.80
N ALA A 538 -6.36 -38.13 -4.21
CA ALA A 538 -5.38 -37.14 -3.79
C ALA A 538 -5.48 -36.85 -2.28
N LEU A 539 -4.32 -36.78 -1.60
CA LEU A 539 -4.22 -36.56 -0.16
C LEU A 539 -3.42 -35.28 0.15
N PHE A 540 -3.70 -34.66 1.29
CA PHE A 540 -2.89 -33.56 1.82
C PHE A 540 -1.73 -34.07 2.67
N TYR A 541 -0.52 -33.62 2.36
CA TYR A 541 0.72 -33.96 3.04
C TYR A 541 1.34 -32.74 3.70
N GLY A 542 1.26 -32.70 5.03
CA GLY A 542 1.96 -31.70 5.85
C GLY A 542 3.49 -31.87 5.88
N PRO A 543 4.20 -31.10 6.72
CA PRO A 543 3.63 -30.20 7.73
C PRO A 543 3.18 -28.86 7.12
N ALA A 544 2.51 -28.07 7.96
CA ALA A 544 1.98 -26.75 7.64
C ALA A 544 2.98 -25.84 6.89
N GLU A 545 4.23 -25.83 7.33
CA GLU A 545 5.22 -24.81 7.00
C GLU A 545 5.88 -25.02 5.62
N THR A 546 5.75 -26.22 5.04
CA THR A 546 6.41 -26.60 3.77
C THR A 546 5.48 -27.31 2.79
N TRP A 547 4.16 -27.21 2.98
CA TRP A 547 3.20 -27.94 2.15
C TRP A 547 3.22 -27.54 0.65
N PRO A 548 3.36 -26.26 0.23
CA PRO A 548 3.30 -25.91 -1.19
C PRO A 548 4.50 -26.42 -2.00
N SER A 549 5.65 -26.61 -1.33
CA SER A 549 6.88 -27.12 -1.92
C SER A 549 7.04 -28.64 -1.81
N ASN A 550 6.08 -29.35 -1.19
CA ASN A 550 6.04 -30.81 -1.12
C ASN A 550 5.42 -31.38 -2.40
N PRO A 551 6.18 -32.10 -3.26
CA PRO A 551 5.65 -32.62 -4.53
C PRO A 551 4.46 -33.57 -4.38
N SER A 552 4.30 -34.19 -3.21
CA SER A 552 3.16 -35.07 -2.89
C SER A 552 1.82 -34.32 -2.92
N ASN A 553 1.81 -33.00 -2.70
CA ASN A 553 0.60 -32.17 -2.74
C ASN A 553 0.18 -31.74 -4.16
N ALA A 554 0.94 -32.06 -5.21
CA ALA A 554 0.63 -31.64 -6.57
C ALA A 554 -0.78 -32.12 -7.03
N ALA A 555 -1.17 -33.34 -6.67
CA ALA A 555 -2.50 -33.87 -6.98
C ALA A 555 -3.62 -33.18 -6.18
N TRP A 556 -3.36 -32.82 -4.91
CA TRP A 556 -4.29 -32.06 -4.07
C TRP A 556 -4.52 -30.66 -4.63
N ILE A 557 -3.45 -29.96 -5.02
CA ILE A 557 -3.51 -28.63 -5.63
C ILE A 557 -4.30 -28.70 -6.95
N ALA A 558 -3.95 -29.66 -7.83
CA ALA A 558 -4.64 -29.84 -9.10
C ALA A 558 -6.14 -30.14 -8.93
N PHE A 559 -6.52 -31.02 -7.99
CA PHE A 559 -7.92 -31.30 -7.68
C PHE A 559 -8.70 -30.02 -7.35
N TRP A 560 -8.18 -29.18 -6.45
CA TRP A 560 -8.88 -27.97 -6.03
C TRP A 560 -8.93 -26.91 -7.12
N GLN A 561 -7.86 -26.75 -7.91
CA GLN A 561 -7.85 -25.84 -9.05
C GLN A 561 -8.90 -26.26 -10.09
N THR A 562 -8.88 -27.51 -10.54
CA THR A 562 -9.88 -28.04 -11.48
C THR A 562 -11.30 -27.92 -10.93
N LEU A 563 -11.52 -28.23 -9.64
CA LEU A 563 -12.83 -28.06 -9.01
C LEU A 563 -13.32 -26.61 -9.06
N TYR A 564 -12.48 -25.63 -8.74
CA TYR A 564 -12.89 -24.22 -8.77
C TYR A 564 -13.11 -23.71 -10.19
N ASP A 565 -12.27 -24.13 -11.16
CA ASP A 565 -12.43 -23.79 -12.58
C ASP A 565 -13.74 -24.35 -13.15
N ASP A 566 -14.07 -25.61 -12.85
CA ASP A 566 -15.28 -26.29 -13.35
C ASP A 566 -16.57 -25.85 -12.61
N LEU A 567 -16.47 -25.42 -11.34
CA LEU A 567 -17.58 -24.77 -10.65
C LEU A 567 -17.89 -23.39 -11.24
N GLY A 568 -16.86 -22.60 -11.54
CA GLY A 568 -17.01 -21.18 -11.85
C GLY A 568 -17.89 -20.47 -10.82
N ASP A 569 -18.78 -19.60 -11.31
CA ASP A 569 -19.74 -18.85 -10.49
C ASP A 569 -21.05 -19.62 -10.18
N SER A 570 -21.10 -20.93 -10.45
CA SER A 570 -22.34 -21.73 -10.29
C SER A 570 -22.89 -21.74 -8.86
N LEU A 571 -22.04 -21.47 -7.86
CA LEU A 571 -22.40 -21.34 -6.44
C LEU A 571 -22.18 -19.91 -5.92
N GLY A 572 -22.16 -18.91 -6.82
CA GLY A 572 -21.72 -17.54 -6.56
C GLY A 572 -20.22 -17.34 -6.83
N PRO A 573 -19.71 -16.09 -6.83
CA PRO A 573 -18.35 -15.74 -7.27
C PRO A 573 -17.23 -16.33 -6.41
N ALA A 574 -17.50 -16.62 -5.12
CA ALA A 574 -16.55 -17.34 -4.27
C ALA A 574 -16.58 -18.87 -4.53
N GLY A 575 -17.58 -19.38 -5.24
CA GLY A 575 -17.87 -20.81 -5.38
C GLY A 575 -18.16 -21.44 -4.02
N LEU A 576 -17.16 -22.12 -3.46
CA LEU A 576 -17.20 -22.69 -2.11
C LEU A 576 -16.83 -21.61 -1.07
N GLY A 577 -17.66 -20.58 -1.01
CA GLY A 577 -17.51 -19.42 -0.11
C GLY A 577 -18.01 -19.65 1.31
N GLU A 578 -18.18 -18.57 2.07
CA GLU A 578 -18.48 -18.63 3.51
C GLU A 578 -19.75 -19.43 3.85
N ALA A 579 -20.87 -19.16 3.15
CA ALA A 579 -22.15 -19.82 3.41
C ALA A 579 -22.06 -21.35 3.25
N PHE A 580 -21.36 -21.83 2.22
CA PHE A 580 -21.12 -23.25 2.00
C PHE A 580 -20.40 -23.91 3.19
N TRP A 581 -19.36 -23.27 3.72
CA TRP A 581 -18.58 -23.85 4.81
C TRP A 581 -19.31 -23.79 6.16
N GLN A 582 -20.12 -22.76 6.42
CA GLN A 582 -20.97 -22.69 7.63
C GLN A 582 -22.02 -23.81 7.68
N GLU A 583 -22.57 -24.22 6.53
CA GLU A 583 -23.55 -25.31 6.42
C GLU A 583 -22.92 -26.71 6.34
N PHE A 584 -21.59 -26.80 6.31
CA PHE A 584 -20.88 -28.06 6.09
C PHE A 584 -21.12 -29.08 7.24
N PRO A 585 -21.49 -30.34 6.95
CA PRO A 585 -22.06 -31.26 7.95
C PRO A 585 -21.00 -31.98 8.81
N VAL A 586 -20.15 -31.21 9.52
CA VAL A 586 -18.95 -31.69 10.24
C VAL A 586 -19.18 -32.90 11.15
N ASP A 587 -20.33 -32.99 11.83
CA ASP A 587 -20.65 -34.05 12.79
C ASP A 587 -21.07 -35.37 12.15
N THR A 588 -21.42 -35.38 10.86
CA THR A 588 -21.94 -36.56 10.15
C THR A 588 -21.20 -36.89 8.85
N PHE A 589 -20.28 -36.03 8.41
CA PHE A 589 -19.56 -36.17 7.15
C PHE A 589 -18.72 -37.46 7.05
N SER A 590 -17.90 -37.77 8.05
CA SER A 590 -17.05 -38.98 8.08
C SER A 590 -16.85 -39.52 9.49
N GLU A 591 -16.77 -40.85 9.60
CA GLU A 591 -16.32 -41.56 10.81
C GLU A 591 -14.78 -41.67 10.90
N ASN A 592 -14.07 -41.47 9.79
CA ASN A 592 -12.62 -41.56 9.69
C ASN A 592 -11.89 -40.22 9.91
N LEU A 593 -12.62 -39.10 9.91
CA LEU A 593 -12.04 -37.76 10.04
C LEU A 593 -12.46 -37.11 11.35
N ILE A 594 -11.52 -36.40 11.99
CA ILE A 594 -11.78 -35.57 13.16
C ILE A 594 -11.66 -34.11 12.72
N PHE A 595 -12.81 -33.47 12.50
CA PHE A 595 -12.89 -32.06 12.19
C PHE A 595 -12.47 -31.19 13.39
N ARG A 596 -11.89 -30.03 13.07
CA ARG A 596 -11.70 -28.89 13.96
C ARG A 596 -12.50 -27.75 13.34
N SER A 597 -13.67 -27.50 13.92
CA SER A 597 -14.55 -26.39 13.56
C SER A 597 -14.47 -25.32 14.64
N ALA A 598 -14.37 -24.06 14.23
CA ALA A 598 -14.57 -22.90 15.08
C ALA A 598 -15.30 -21.81 14.30
N LEU A 599 -16.41 -21.32 14.86
CA LEU A 599 -17.09 -20.14 14.36
C LEU A 599 -16.48 -18.91 15.06
N TYR A 600 -15.71 -18.13 14.33
CA TYR A 600 -15.09 -16.91 14.84
C TYR A 600 -16.01 -15.72 14.58
N GLY A 601 -16.40 -14.97 15.61
CA GLY A 601 -17.15 -13.73 15.46
C GLY A 601 -16.21 -12.54 15.41
N ALA A 602 -16.17 -11.80 14.28
CA ALA A 602 -15.51 -10.51 14.21
C ALA A 602 -16.54 -9.39 14.40
N PHE A 603 -16.24 -8.49 15.34
CA PHE A 603 -17.03 -7.28 15.56
C PHE A 603 -16.55 -6.21 14.57
N VAL A 604 -17.50 -5.64 13.83
CA VAL A 604 -17.25 -4.58 12.87
C VAL A 604 -17.98 -3.34 13.34
N THR A 605 -17.22 -2.29 13.60
CA THR A 605 -17.73 -0.98 14.01
C THR A 605 -17.58 -0.04 12.81
N PRO A 606 -18.68 0.49 12.23
CA PRO A 606 -18.61 1.49 11.17
C PRO A 606 -17.70 2.66 11.58
N LEU A 607 -16.92 3.19 10.64
CA LEU A 607 -16.05 4.32 10.92
C LEU A 607 -16.89 5.56 11.28
N PRO A 608 -16.50 6.34 12.30
CA PRO A 608 -17.34 7.43 12.83
C PRO A 608 -17.36 8.70 11.97
N VAL A 609 -16.48 8.76 10.97
CA VAL A 609 -16.35 9.85 10.01
C VAL A 609 -16.07 9.29 8.62
N ASP A 610 -16.27 10.11 7.58
CA ASP A 610 -15.96 9.79 6.17
C ASP A 610 -14.59 10.38 5.72
N GLN A 611 -14.34 10.46 4.41
CA GLN A 611 -13.14 11.07 3.81
C GLN A 611 -13.05 12.58 4.09
N LEU A 612 -14.17 13.28 4.23
CA LEU A 612 -14.23 14.73 4.40
C LEU A 612 -14.29 15.14 5.88
N GLY A 613 -14.24 14.18 6.80
CA GLY A 613 -14.42 14.40 8.23
C GLY A 613 -15.87 14.66 8.64
N GLY A 614 -16.83 14.47 7.73
CA GLY A 614 -18.25 14.45 8.02
C GLY A 614 -18.60 13.25 8.90
N ALA A 615 -19.64 13.38 9.73
CA ALA A 615 -20.03 12.30 10.64
C ALA A 615 -20.69 11.15 9.87
N ARG A 616 -20.40 9.90 10.26
CA ARG A 616 -21.00 8.67 9.73
C ARG A 616 -21.65 7.87 10.86
N PRO A 617 -22.91 7.41 10.74
CA PRO A 617 -23.87 7.78 9.70
C PRO A 617 -24.33 9.26 9.82
N ALA A 618 -24.63 9.89 8.69
CA ALA A 618 -25.36 11.17 8.62
C ALA A 618 -26.88 10.96 8.50
N GLY A 619 -27.29 9.84 7.89
CA GLY A 619 -28.69 9.50 7.59
C GLY A 619 -29.32 8.47 8.53
N ALA A 620 -30.04 7.51 7.93
CA ALA A 620 -30.61 6.35 8.61
C ALA A 620 -29.63 5.16 8.65
N GLY A 621 -28.73 5.09 7.67
CA GLY A 621 -27.55 4.25 7.62
C GLY A 621 -26.31 5.10 7.28
N GLY A 622 -25.17 4.44 7.14
CA GLY A 622 -23.96 5.01 6.56
C GLY A 622 -23.83 4.61 5.10
N ASP A 623 -23.08 5.38 4.33
CA ASP A 623 -22.89 5.15 2.90
C ASP A 623 -21.73 4.16 2.64
N ILE A 624 -21.85 3.34 1.59
CA ILE A 624 -20.74 2.48 1.15
C ILE A 624 -19.73 3.34 0.36
N GLY A 625 -18.45 3.16 0.66
CA GLY A 625 -17.34 3.91 0.08
C GLY A 625 -16.87 5.08 0.95
N ALA A 626 -16.01 5.91 0.35
CA ALA A 626 -15.20 6.90 1.06
C ALA A 626 -15.95 8.13 1.58
N VAL A 627 -17.09 8.49 1.00
CA VAL A 627 -17.84 9.72 1.32
C VAL A 627 -19.18 9.40 1.93
N GLU A 628 -19.59 10.19 2.92
CA GLU A 628 -20.93 10.20 3.49
C GLU A 628 -21.70 11.44 3.03
N LEU A 629 -22.81 11.25 2.33
CA LEU A 629 -23.67 12.33 1.86
C LEU A 629 -24.38 13.00 3.04
N GLN A 630 -24.05 14.28 3.27
CA GLN A 630 -24.65 15.08 4.34
C GLN A 630 -26.02 15.65 3.88
N PHE A 631 -27.03 15.60 4.76
CA PHE A 631 -28.44 15.97 4.49
C PHE A 631 -28.88 17.32 5.07
#